data_AF-A0A397J8J5-F1
#
_entry.id   AF-A0A397J8J5-F1
#
_cell.length_a   1.000
_cell.length_b   1.000
_cell.length_c   1.000
_cell.angle_alpha   90.00
_cell.angle_beta   90.00
_cell.angle_gamma   90.00
#
_symmetry.space_group_name_H-M   'P 1'
#
loop_
_entity.id
_entity.type
_entity.pdbx_description
1 polymer ?
#
loop_
_entity_poly.entity_id
_entity_poly.type
_entity_poly.pdbx_seq_one_letter_code
_entity_poly.pdbx_strand_id
1 'polypeptide(L)'
;MAGSLPNLCLSTIFEHLENDLKTLSSCIRVNRHWCLSSICELWRNPFDDFCDKDQHVKLINTYLRCLPENVKVTLGINHLSKPAFDYPYFLHVLVSNSINLGVKKWITTYNSELSNLERKKFRLNIVQVLIQHFLKYSVNIKEINLEYKQLVNIFNFPGSSLPLSKIKKLNCGCIAGKFGFTMTDILSSAIPVTKDLYELEMRLSTRDHSSVVKLAELIKIQRNLKIISLILAENVENGFDLLWESILFHKHTLVKIVVSSIKFDKKNPIPLQQFGLFQNLKELEIEYCSNFTFSIKAIDQQSSFKKLEKISMLRSSDIPEDFINVILLQSNKSMREIKLRDFECLEEVIKTCTTFCTNIISLTISINKEQFTMLIGLIKACQDLRHIFLIDNKVFTFIDEFAYVPFSFLDVQRSLLMPTFLNFNENLQELGKVIPKSLNIFRFHFNWEFSSEALDEFLCHFVTSKLKYLDFETSKFFTDDHIKVILKHCGEGTLDRLDIYDQNEISDECLIEARKKIGRVDLANSKIMPESKFAIVREIVLSSLYDSEEANAYSDEDDFIDDDESDESEMDFDDDDDDSSEDDIFDIFEEFFSDEDYFSDDYEEYSNSSEEEI
;
A
#
# COMPACT_ATOMS: atom_id res chain seq x y z
N MET A 1 -12.91 14.05 -42.73
CA MET A 1 -11.90 13.49 -41.80
C MET A 1 -12.32 13.91 -40.40
N ALA A 2 -12.71 12.97 -39.54
CA ALA A 2 -13.01 13.31 -38.14
C ALA A 2 -11.68 13.70 -37.46
N GLY A 3 -11.62 14.88 -36.85
CA GLY A 3 -10.40 15.36 -36.19
C GLY A 3 -9.98 14.41 -35.08
N SER A 4 -8.74 13.93 -35.13
CA SER A 4 -8.15 13.22 -33.99
C SER A 4 -7.96 14.20 -32.84
N LEU A 5 -8.31 13.78 -31.62
CA LEU A 5 -7.99 14.55 -30.42
C LEU A 5 -6.48 14.77 -30.34
N PRO A 6 -6.01 15.98 -29.97
CA PRO A 6 -4.59 16.25 -29.74
C PRO A 6 -3.99 15.29 -28.70
N ASN A 7 -2.69 15.00 -28.81
CA ASN A 7 -1.96 14.14 -27.87
C ASN A 7 -2.16 14.56 -26.41
N LEU A 8 -2.13 15.86 -26.11
CA LEU A 8 -2.36 16.40 -24.77
C LEU A 8 -3.75 16.04 -24.22
N CYS A 9 -4.77 16.02 -25.08
CA CYS A 9 -6.11 15.63 -24.65
C CYS A 9 -6.17 14.13 -24.36
N LEU A 10 -5.54 13.30 -25.20
CA LEU A 10 -5.49 11.85 -24.98
C LEU A 10 -4.66 11.47 -23.74
N SER A 11 -3.53 12.12 -23.50
CA SER A 11 -2.73 11.87 -22.30
C SER A 11 -3.54 12.15 -21.04
N THR A 12 -4.22 13.31 -20.96
CA THR A 12 -5.08 13.63 -19.82
C THR A 12 -6.23 12.63 -19.66
N ILE A 13 -6.85 12.19 -20.76
CA ILE A 13 -7.91 11.16 -20.69
C ILE A 13 -7.35 9.84 -20.13
N PHE A 14 -6.19 9.39 -20.61
CA PHE A 14 -5.61 8.11 -20.20
C PHE A 14 -4.99 8.14 -18.79
N GLU A 15 -4.45 9.29 -18.36
CA GLU A 15 -4.04 9.52 -16.97
C GLU A 15 -5.21 9.29 -16.00
N HIS A 16 -6.42 9.75 -16.35
CA HIS A 16 -7.62 9.48 -15.54
C HIS A 16 -8.09 8.01 -15.58
N LEU A 17 -7.54 7.20 -16.47
CA LEU A 17 -7.82 5.77 -16.61
C LEU A 17 -6.68 4.88 -16.08
N GLU A 18 -5.67 5.44 -15.40
CA GLU A 18 -4.48 4.69 -14.95
C GLU A 18 -4.82 3.43 -14.12
N ASN A 19 -5.92 3.47 -13.36
CA ASN A 19 -6.40 2.35 -12.54
C ASN A 19 -7.41 1.43 -13.25
N ASP A 20 -7.79 1.73 -14.50
CA ASP A 20 -8.72 0.93 -15.32
C ASP A 20 -7.98 0.30 -16.52
N LEU A 21 -7.15 -0.70 -16.20
CA LEU A 21 -6.34 -1.43 -17.19
C LEU A 21 -7.19 -2.08 -18.29
N LYS A 22 -8.45 -2.45 -18.00
CA LYS A 22 -9.38 -3.04 -18.98
C LYS A 22 -9.79 -2.01 -20.03
N THR A 23 -10.13 -0.81 -19.59
CA THR A 23 -10.46 0.29 -20.50
C THR A 23 -9.23 0.73 -21.29
N LEU A 24 -8.07 0.89 -20.64
CA LEU A 24 -6.81 1.20 -21.34
C LEU A 24 -6.46 0.16 -22.41
N SER A 25 -6.61 -1.13 -22.10
CA SER A 25 -6.40 -2.22 -23.07
C SER A 25 -7.35 -2.14 -24.28
N SER A 26 -8.58 -1.67 -24.05
CA SER A 26 -9.55 -1.45 -25.12
C SER A 26 -9.18 -0.23 -25.98
N CYS A 27 -8.67 0.84 -25.37
CA CYS A 27 -8.20 2.04 -26.05
C CYS A 27 -7.07 1.76 -27.05
N ILE A 28 -6.18 0.80 -26.75
CA ILE A 28 -5.10 0.39 -27.65
C ILE A 28 -5.61 -0.07 -29.02
N ARG A 29 -6.82 -0.64 -29.07
CA ARG A 29 -7.39 -1.25 -30.28
C ARG A 29 -8.18 -0.27 -31.15
N VAL A 30 -8.32 1.00 -30.73
CA VAL A 30 -9.15 2.00 -31.43
C VAL A 30 -8.51 2.43 -32.75
N ASN A 31 -7.29 2.96 -32.71
CA ASN A 31 -6.48 3.33 -33.87
C ASN A 31 -5.01 3.54 -33.44
N ARG A 32 -4.10 3.75 -34.39
CA ARG A 32 -2.66 3.92 -34.12
C ARG A 32 -2.36 5.06 -33.13
N HIS A 33 -3.09 6.17 -33.21
CA HIS A 33 -2.86 7.33 -32.36
C HIS A 33 -3.27 7.04 -30.90
N TRP A 34 -4.44 6.44 -30.70
CA TRP A 34 -4.90 5.99 -29.38
C TRP A 34 -3.99 4.89 -28.82
N CYS A 35 -3.54 3.96 -29.67
CA CYS A 35 -2.58 2.92 -29.31
C CYS A 35 -1.29 3.51 -28.73
N LEU A 36 -0.68 4.48 -29.41
CA LEU A 36 0.59 5.07 -28.96
C LEU A 36 0.45 5.84 -27.64
N SER A 37 -0.67 6.51 -27.39
CA SER A 37 -0.85 7.24 -26.12
C SER A 37 -1.30 6.34 -24.97
N SER A 38 -2.15 5.34 -25.22
CA SER A 38 -2.64 4.42 -24.18
C SER A 38 -1.63 3.35 -23.78
N ILE A 39 -0.72 2.94 -24.68
CA ILE A 39 0.33 1.96 -24.35
C ILE A 39 1.31 2.51 -23.31
N CYS A 40 1.61 3.82 -23.37
CA CYS A 40 2.46 4.49 -22.37
C CYS A 40 1.87 4.38 -20.97
N GLU A 41 0.57 4.67 -20.81
CA GLU A 41 -0.09 4.57 -19.51
C GLU A 41 -0.26 3.11 -19.06
N LEU A 42 -0.59 2.20 -19.98
CA LEU A 42 -0.75 0.77 -19.64
C LEU A 42 0.54 0.13 -19.13
N TRP A 43 1.70 0.54 -19.66
CA TRP A 43 3.01 -0.02 -19.31
C TRP A 43 3.80 0.83 -18.31
N ARG A 44 3.15 1.83 -17.71
CA ARG A 44 3.73 2.73 -16.71
C ARG A 44 4.15 2.01 -15.42
N ASN A 45 3.29 1.12 -14.92
CA ASN A 45 3.53 0.26 -13.76
C ASN A 45 2.96 -1.16 -14.02
N PRO A 46 3.63 -1.96 -14.86
CA PRO A 46 3.06 -3.24 -15.31
C PRO A 46 3.11 -4.34 -14.25
N PHE A 47 3.95 -4.19 -13.23
CA PHE A 47 4.16 -5.18 -12.16
C PHE A 47 3.36 -4.85 -10.88
N ASP A 48 2.29 -4.07 -11.01
CA ASP A 48 1.42 -3.72 -9.89
C ASP A 48 0.85 -4.97 -9.20
N ASP A 49 0.74 -4.93 -7.88
CA ASP A 49 0.44 -6.07 -6.99
C ASP A 49 -0.96 -6.69 -7.22
N PHE A 50 -1.79 -6.04 -8.02
CA PHE A 50 -3.11 -6.52 -8.44
C PHE A 50 -3.06 -7.45 -9.68
N CYS A 51 -1.89 -7.67 -10.28
CA CYS A 51 -1.73 -8.55 -11.43
C CYS A 51 -1.68 -10.03 -11.02
N ASP A 52 -2.33 -10.88 -11.82
CA ASP A 52 -2.26 -12.34 -11.66
C ASP A 52 -0.79 -12.82 -11.83
N LYS A 53 -0.37 -13.83 -11.07
CA LYS A 53 0.95 -14.46 -11.21
C LYS A 53 1.20 -14.93 -12.64
N ASP A 54 0.19 -15.36 -13.39
CA ASP A 54 0.33 -15.73 -14.82
C ASP A 54 0.60 -14.52 -15.73
N GLN A 55 0.12 -13.34 -15.34
CA GLN A 55 0.40 -12.09 -16.05
C GLN A 55 1.87 -11.69 -15.90
N HIS A 56 2.48 -11.88 -14.72
CA HIS A 56 3.90 -11.60 -14.51
C HIS A 56 4.79 -12.41 -15.46
N VAL A 57 4.46 -13.68 -15.73
CA VAL A 57 5.20 -14.51 -16.70
C VAL A 57 5.15 -13.90 -18.11
N LYS A 58 3.97 -13.43 -18.53
CA LYS A 58 3.80 -12.78 -19.85
C LYS A 58 4.54 -11.45 -19.94
N LEU A 59 4.58 -10.68 -18.85
CA LEU A 59 5.34 -9.43 -18.77
C LEU A 59 6.84 -9.69 -18.89
N ILE A 60 7.37 -10.62 -18.09
CA ILE A 60 8.79 -11.02 -18.18
C ILE A 60 9.13 -11.49 -19.59
N ASN A 61 8.31 -12.38 -20.17
CA ASN A 61 8.51 -12.83 -21.54
C ASN A 61 8.55 -11.65 -22.54
N THR A 62 7.71 -10.64 -22.33
CA THR A 62 7.68 -9.44 -23.20
C THR A 62 8.93 -8.58 -23.02
N TYR A 63 9.41 -8.38 -21.80
CA TYR A 63 10.65 -7.65 -21.55
C TYR A 63 11.89 -8.39 -22.05
N LEU A 64 11.95 -9.71 -21.91
CA LEU A 64 13.02 -10.53 -22.47
C LEU A 64 13.08 -10.41 -24.00
N ARG A 65 11.93 -10.28 -24.68
CA ARG A 65 11.88 -10.00 -26.13
C ARG A 65 12.49 -8.65 -26.51
N CYS A 66 12.44 -7.66 -25.60
CA CYS A 66 13.01 -6.32 -25.83
C CYS A 66 14.54 -6.29 -25.70
N LEU A 67 15.15 -7.33 -25.12
CA LEU A 67 16.59 -7.36 -24.93
C LEU A 67 17.36 -7.33 -26.27
N PRO A 68 18.57 -6.73 -26.29
CA PRO A 68 19.48 -6.80 -27.43
C PRO A 68 19.77 -8.25 -27.84
N GLU A 69 19.97 -8.49 -29.14
CA GLU A 69 20.08 -9.85 -29.68
C GLU A 69 21.30 -10.60 -29.15
N ASN A 70 22.43 -9.93 -28.98
CA ASN A 70 23.63 -10.48 -28.34
C ASN A 70 23.35 -10.97 -26.92
N VAL A 71 22.61 -10.18 -26.13
CA VAL A 71 22.24 -10.53 -24.76
C VAL A 71 21.30 -11.74 -24.74
N LYS A 72 20.36 -11.84 -25.68
CA LYS A 72 19.48 -13.02 -25.82
C LYS A 72 20.26 -14.28 -26.16
N VAL A 73 21.27 -14.18 -27.02
CA VAL A 73 22.15 -15.32 -27.37
C VAL A 73 22.91 -15.78 -26.13
N THR A 74 23.51 -14.87 -25.36
CA THR A 74 24.23 -15.20 -24.11
C THR A 74 23.32 -15.86 -23.08
N LEU A 75 22.05 -15.44 -22.99
CA LEU A 75 21.07 -16.03 -22.09
C LEU A 75 20.40 -17.31 -22.64
N GLY A 76 20.70 -17.74 -23.87
CA GLY A 76 20.06 -18.92 -24.47
C GLY A 76 18.58 -18.74 -24.84
N ILE A 77 18.12 -17.50 -25.00
CA ILE A 77 16.71 -17.13 -25.27
C ILE A 77 16.49 -16.48 -26.65
N ASN A 78 17.41 -16.74 -27.58
CA ASN A 78 17.38 -16.24 -28.96
C ASN A 78 16.16 -16.69 -29.78
N HIS A 79 15.39 -17.67 -29.31
CA HIS A 79 14.12 -18.07 -29.92
C HIS A 79 13.00 -17.01 -29.73
N LEU A 80 13.20 -16.03 -28.84
CA LEU A 80 12.22 -14.98 -28.55
C LEU A 80 12.19 -13.91 -29.66
N SER A 81 11.06 -13.79 -30.35
CA SER A 81 10.87 -12.83 -31.45
C SER A 81 10.83 -11.36 -31.00
N LYS A 82 11.11 -10.42 -31.92
CA LYS A 82 11.06 -8.98 -31.65
C LYS A 82 9.66 -8.52 -31.17
N PRO A 83 9.56 -7.61 -30.19
CA PRO A 83 8.29 -7.07 -29.72
C PRO A 83 7.74 -6.00 -30.67
N ALA A 84 6.46 -5.65 -30.50
CA ALA A 84 5.81 -4.59 -31.27
C ALA A 84 6.23 -3.17 -30.84
N PHE A 85 6.62 -3.02 -29.57
CA PHE A 85 7.07 -1.77 -28.98
C PHE A 85 8.33 -2.01 -28.14
N ASP A 86 9.08 -0.93 -27.88
CA ASP A 86 10.13 -0.92 -26.88
C ASP A 86 9.52 -0.70 -25.49
N TYR A 87 8.98 -1.77 -24.90
CA TYR A 87 8.23 -1.70 -23.64
C TYR A 87 9.02 -1.12 -22.45
N PRO A 88 10.34 -1.37 -22.30
CA PRO A 88 11.18 -0.70 -21.30
C PRO A 88 11.03 0.83 -21.31
N TYR A 89 10.90 1.45 -22.49
CA TYR A 89 10.78 2.91 -22.62
C TYR A 89 9.61 3.50 -21.81
N PHE A 90 8.52 2.75 -21.64
CA PHE A 90 7.30 3.21 -20.95
C PHE A 90 7.34 2.99 -19.42
N LEU A 91 8.36 2.32 -18.90
CA LEU A 91 8.43 1.95 -17.49
C LEU A 91 8.70 3.18 -16.60
N HIS A 92 7.80 3.47 -15.66
CA HIS A 92 7.98 4.55 -14.67
C HIS A 92 8.20 4.03 -13.25
N VAL A 93 7.73 2.82 -12.93
CA VAL A 93 7.84 2.20 -11.61
C VAL A 93 8.63 0.90 -11.73
N LEU A 94 9.77 0.83 -11.03
CA LEU A 94 10.60 -0.38 -10.98
C LEU A 94 10.35 -1.11 -9.66
N VAL A 95 9.67 -2.26 -9.74
CA VAL A 95 9.37 -3.12 -8.59
C VAL A 95 10.25 -4.37 -8.64
N SER A 96 11.38 -4.33 -7.93
CA SER A 96 12.42 -5.36 -8.03
C SER A 96 11.93 -6.76 -7.62
N ASN A 97 11.14 -6.84 -6.54
CA ASN A 97 10.60 -8.12 -6.07
C ASN A 97 9.62 -8.76 -7.08
N SER A 98 8.74 -7.96 -7.70
CA SER A 98 7.78 -8.46 -8.69
C SER A 98 8.47 -8.95 -9.96
N ILE A 99 9.52 -8.25 -10.42
CA ILE A 99 10.38 -8.72 -11.51
C ILE A 99 11.00 -10.07 -11.12
N ASN A 100 11.60 -10.14 -9.93
CA ASN A 100 12.25 -11.33 -9.42
C ASN A 100 11.29 -12.55 -9.32
N LEU A 101 10.09 -12.36 -8.79
CA LEU A 101 9.06 -13.39 -8.72
C LEU A 101 8.56 -13.81 -10.10
N GLY A 102 8.38 -12.83 -11.00
CA GLY A 102 8.01 -13.08 -12.39
C GLY A 102 9.06 -13.92 -13.11
N VAL A 103 10.35 -13.61 -12.93
CA VAL A 103 11.47 -14.38 -13.52
C VAL A 103 11.50 -15.79 -12.95
N LYS A 104 11.36 -15.96 -11.62
CA LYS A 104 11.28 -17.28 -10.99
C LYS A 104 10.20 -18.13 -11.67
N LYS A 105 9.00 -17.59 -11.84
CA LYS A 105 7.87 -18.31 -12.45
C LYS A 105 8.05 -18.52 -13.95
N TRP A 106 8.65 -17.58 -14.66
CA TRP A 106 8.96 -17.72 -16.08
C TRP A 106 9.94 -18.88 -16.32
N ILE A 107 10.99 -18.99 -15.48
CA ILE A 107 11.94 -20.12 -15.53
C ILE A 107 11.23 -21.45 -15.29
N THR A 108 10.38 -21.55 -14.25
CA THR A 108 9.64 -22.81 -14.01
C THR A 108 8.68 -23.17 -15.13
N THR A 109 8.20 -22.19 -15.90
CA THR A 109 7.25 -22.41 -17.01
C THR A 109 7.95 -22.84 -18.31
N TYR A 110 9.09 -22.23 -18.63
CA TYR A 110 9.75 -22.41 -19.94
C TYR A 110 11.09 -23.15 -19.87
N ASN A 111 11.65 -23.35 -18.68
CA ASN A 111 12.96 -23.95 -18.43
C ASN A 111 12.89 -24.90 -17.23
N SER A 112 11.85 -25.75 -17.18
CA SER A 112 11.61 -26.70 -16.09
C SER A 112 12.65 -27.82 -16.01
N GLU A 113 13.45 -28.03 -17.05
CA GLU A 113 14.49 -29.09 -17.04
C GLU A 113 15.78 -28.67 -16.31
N LEU A 114 15.95 -27.39 -15.99
CA LEU A 114 17.12 -26.91 -15.24
C LEU A 114 17.14 -27.46 -13.81
N SER A 115 18.31 -27.85 -13.32
CA SER A 115 18.53 -28.19 -11.91
C SER A 115 18.31 -26.98 -10.99
N ASN A 116 18.15 -27.22 -9.68
CA ASN A 116 17.92 -26.16 -8.71
C ASN A 116 19.06 -25.12 -8.66
N LEU A 117 20.32 -25.54 -8.81
CA LEU A 117 21.48 -24.64 -8.82
C LEU A 117 21.51 -23.79 -10.10
N GLU A 118 21.28 -24.42 -11.26
CA GLU A 118 21.21 -23.71 -12.55
C GLU A 118 20.07 -22.70 -12.59
N ARG A 119 18.89 -23.06 -12.05
CA ARG A 119 17.76 -22.13 -11.93
C ARG A 119 18.10 -20.90 -11.11
N LYS A 120 18.83 -21.07 -9.99
CA LYS A 120 19.26 -19.94 -9.13
C LYS A 120 20.21 -19.00 -9.89
N LYS A 121 21.24 -19.56 -10.54
CA LYS A 121 22.21 -18.78 -11.35
C LYS A 121 21.51 -18.08 -12.53
N PHE A 122 20.67 -18.80 -13.26
CA PHE A 122 19.94 -18.25 -14.41
C PHE A 122 18.96 -17.15 -14.02
N ARG A 123 18.26 -17.32 -12.89
CA ARG A 123 17.38 -16.29 -12.32
C ARG A 123 18.14 -15.01 -11.99
N LEU A 124 19.31 -15.11 -11.35
CA LEU A 124 20.14 -13.96 -11.02
C LEU A 124 20.55 -13.21 -12.30
N ASN A 125 21.05 -13.94 -13.31
CA ASN A 125 21.47 -13.36 -14.59
C ASN A 125 20.33 -12.63 -15.31
N ILE A 126 19.15 -13.26 -15.40
CA ILE A 126 17.99 -12.62 -16.03
C ILE A 126 17.59 -11.35 -15.27
N VAL A 127 17.53 -11.39 -13.94
CA VAL A 127 17.14 -10.23 -13.13
C VAL A 127 18.14 -9.09 -13.28
N GLN A 128 19.45 -9.38 -13.25
CA GLN A 128 20.50 -8.39 -13.49
C GLN A 128 20.36 -7.73 -14.86
N VAL A 129 20.25 -8.53 -15.92
CA VAL A 129 20.12 -8.03 -17.29
C VAL A 129 18.86 -7.18 -17.47
N LEU A 130 17.72 -7.62 -16.94
CA LEU A 130 16.48 -6.86 -17.04
C LEU A 130 16.59 -5.51 -16.31
N ILE A 131 17.13 -5.50 -15.09
CA ILE A 131 17.28 -4.26 -14.33
C ILE A 131 18.26 -3.30 -15.03
N GLN A 132 19.42 -3.78 -15.49
CA GLN A 132 20.36 -2.97 -16.28
C GLN A 132 19.69 -2.39 -17.53
N HIS A 133 18.94 -3.22 -18.25
CA HIS A 133 18.21 -2.80 -19.44
C HIS A 133 17.16 -1.73 -19.09
N PHE A 134 16.41 -1.89 -18.01
CA PHE A 134 15.46 -0.87 -17.55
C PHE A 134 16.17 0.44 -17.19
N LEU A 135 17.28 0.40 -16.46
CA LEU A 135 18.02 1.60 -16.09
C LEU A 135 18.62 2.32 -17.31
N LYS A 136 19.04 1.58 -18.34
CA LYS A 136 19.62 2.15 -19.57
C LYS A 136 18.56 2.73 -20.51
N TYR A 137 17.44 2.03 -20.72
CA TYR A 137 16.49 2.36 -21.80
C TYR A 137 15.21 3.05 -21.31
N SER A 138 14.90 3.01 -20.00
CA SER A 138 13.72 3.69 -19.47
C SER A 138 14.04 5.16 -19.19
N VAL A 139 13.44 6.07 -19.94
CA VAL A 139 13.73 7.51 -19.84
C VAL A 139 13.09 8.19 -18.62
N ASN A 140 12.09 7.55 -18.00
CA ASN A 140 11.17 8.18 -17.04
C ASN A 140 10.93 7.35 -15.75
N ILE A 141 11.89 6.55 -15.29
CA ILE A 141 11.78 5.91 -13.97
C ILE A 141 11.66 6.99 -12.90
N LYS A 142 10.52 7.00 -12.20
CA LYS A 142 10.17 7.97 -11.14
C LYS A 142 10.07 7.31 -9.78
N GLU A 143 9.80 6.01 -9.74
CA GLU A 143 9.61 5.25 -8.52
C GLU A 143 10.42 3.96 -8.53
N ILE A 144 11.01 3.67 -7.37
CA ILE A 144 11.69 2.42 -7.11
C ILE A 144 11.11 1.80 -5.86
N ASN A 145 10.69 0.54 -5.99
CA ASN A 145 10.24 -0.28 -4.88
C ASN A 145 11.22 -1.44 -4.67
N LEU A 146 11.90 -1.40 -3.52
CA LEU A 146 12.86 -2.38 -3.02
C LEU A 146 12.32 -3.09 -1.76
N GLU A 147 11.02 -3.32 -1.67
CA GLU A 147 10.45 -4.16 -0.63
C GLU A 147 10.84 -5.62 -0.80
N TYR A 148 10.92 -6.35 0.33
CA TYR A 148 11.23 -7.78 0.38
C TYR A 148 12.65 -8.12 -0.12
N LYS A 149 12.89 -9.42 -0.34
CA LYS A 149 14.22 -9.97 -0.66
C LYS A 149 14.69 -9.47 -2.02
N GLN A 150 15.80 -8.72 -2.00
CA GLN A 150 16.48 -8.24 -3.20
C GLN A 150 17.51 -9.28 -3.68
N LEU A 151 17.59 -9.49 -4.99
CA LEU A 151 18.67 -10.28 -5.60
C LEU A 151 19.89 -9.44 -5.98
N VAL A 152 19.68 -8.15 -6.23
CA VAL A 152 20.70 -7.23 -6.71
C VAL A 152 20.56 -5.87 -6.04
N ASN A 153 21.67 -5.17 -5.86
CA ASN A 153 21.66 -3.77 -5.46
C ASN A 153 21.59 -2.90 -6.73
N ILE A 154 20.42 -2.31 -6.98
CA ILE A 154 20.15 -1.52 -8.18
C ILE A 154 21.07 -0.29 -8.34
N PHE A 155 21.62 0.22 -7.24
CA PHE A 155 22.47 1.41 -7.23
C PHE A 155 23.93 1.09 -7.62
N ASN A 156 24.28 -0.20 -7.68
CA ASN A 156 25.63 -0.65 -8.04
C ASN A 156 25.79 -0.90 -9.55
N PHE A 157 24.73 -0.82 -10.33
CA PHE A 157 24.84 -1.05 -11.78
C PHE A 157 25.60 0.10 -12.47
N PRO A 158 26.50 -0.20 -13.43
CA PRO A 158 27.17 0.82 -14.25
C PRO A 158 26.15 1.73 -14.94
N GLY A 159 26.40 3.04 -14.95
CA GLY A 159 25.51 4.02 -15.57
C GLY A 159 24.18 4.27 -14.85
N SER A 160 23.91 3.59 -13.72
CA SER A 160 22.66 3.73 -12.98
C SER A 160 22.48 5.10 -12.30
N SER A 161 23.56 5.83 -12.04
CA SER A 161 23.51 7.09 -11.30
C SER A 161 22.64 8.17 -11.97
N LEU A 162 22.69 8.29 -13.30
CA LEU A 162 21.92 9.28 -14.03
C LEU A 162 20.39 9.02 -13.98
N PRO A 163 19.87 7.85 -14.37
CA PRO A 163 18.44 7.56 -14.27
C PRO A 163 17.96 7.59 -12.81
N LEU A 164 18.73 7.01 -11.88
CA LEU A 164 18.35 6.92 -10.48
C LEU A 164 18.38 8.29 -9.76
N SER A 165 19.17 9.26 -10.23
CA SER A 165 19.17 10.62 -9.67
C SER A 165 17.86 11.40 -9.91
N LYS A 166 17.06 10.97 -10.88
CA LYS A 166 15.81 11.64 -11.28
C LYS A 166 14.57 11.11 -10.55
N ILE A 167 14.71 10.01 -9.81
CA ILE A 167 13.58 9.39 -9.12
C ILE A 167 12.99 10.32 -8.09
N LYS A 168 11.68 10.22 -7.90
CA LYS A 168 10.89 11.01 -6.96
C LYS A 168 10.39 10.20 -5.78
N LYS A 169 10.26 8.89 -5.93
CA LYS A 169 9.84 8.00 -4.86
C LYS A 169 10.81 6.86 -4.69
N LEU A 170 11.22 6.64 -3.44
CA LEU A 170 11.97 5.46 -3.03
C LEU A 170 11.19 4.77 -1.91
N ASN A 171 10.83 3.52 -2.14
CA ASN A 171 10.31 2.62 -1.14
C ASN A 171 11.35 1.53 -0.87
N CYS A 172 11.77 1.38 0.37
CA CYS A 172 12.78 0.41 0.75
C CYS A 172 12.40 -0.32 2.05
N GLY A 173 12.19 -1.62 1.94
CA GLY A 173 11.87 -2.53 3.04
C GLY A 173 12.62 -3.85 2.90
N CYS A 174 13.86 -3.78 2.42
CA CYS A 174 14.64 -4.96 2.09
C CYS A 174 15.08 -5.69 3.36
N ILE A 175 14.79 -6.99 3.41
CA ILE A 175 15.35 -7.90 4.39
C ILE A 175 16.62 -8.48 3.76
N ALA A 176 17.75 -8.43 4.47
CA ALA A 176 19.01 -8.98 4.00
C ALA A 176 18.79 -10.41 3.45
N GLY A 177 19.07 -10.59 2.17
CA GLY A 177 18.95 -11.89 1.50
C GLY A 177 20.26 -12.67 1.60
N LYS A 178 20.22 -13.97 1.31
CA LYS A 178 21.40 -14.85 1.17
C LYS A 178 22.35 -14.45 0.01
N PHE A 179 22.13 -13.31 -0.66
CA PHE A 179 22.85 -12.84 -1.85
C PHE A 179 23.91 -11.76 -1.54
N GLY A 180 24.40 -11.70 -0.29
CA GLY A 180 25.66 -11.02 0.03
C GLY A 180 25.62 -9.50 0.21
N PHE A 181 24.45 -8.85 0.22
CA PHE A 181 24.35 -7.43 0.56
C PHE A 181 23.20 -7.14 1.53
N THR A 182 23.39 -6.10 2.33
CA THR A 182 22.51 -5.66 3.41
C THR A 182 21.73 -4.41 3.02
N MET A 183 20.75 -4.06 3.86
CA MET A 183 20.05 -2.77 3.76
C MET A 183 21.02 -1.58 3.88
N THR A 184 22.04 -1.70 4.73
CA THR A 184 23.11 -0.70 4.87
C THR A 184 23.84 -0.47 3.55
N ASP A 185 24.11 -1.52 2.77
CA ASP A 185 24.80 -1.43 1.49
C ASP A 185 23.94 -0.73 0.44
N ILE A 186 22.65 -1.06 0.36
CA ILE A 186 21.69 -0.40 -0.53
C ILE A 186 21.63 1.10 -0.20
N LEU A 187 21.44 1.45 1.07
CA LEU A 187 21.36 2.84 1.50
C LEU A 187 22.66 3.60 1.24
N SER A 188 23.82 2.98 1.50
CA SER A 188 25.13 3.56 1.22
C SER A 188 25.31 3.88 -0.27
N SER A 189 24.79 3.01 -1.13
CA SER A 189 24.85 3.16 -2.59
C SER A 189 23.84 4.19 -3.11
N ALA A 190 22.70 4.35 -2.43
CA ALA A 190 21.66 5.32 -2.78
C ALA A 190 22.07 6.77 -2.48
N ILE A 191 22.71 7.02 -1.34
CA ILE A 191 23.12 8.35 -0.85
C ILE A 191 23.81 9.24 -1.92
N PRO A 192 24.84 8.79 -2.67
CA PRO A 192 25.49 9.65 -3.65
C PRO A 192 24.59 10.02 -4.84
N VAL A 193 23.54 9.23 -5.10
CA VAL A 193 22.71 9.26 -6.29
C VAL A 193 21.37 10.00 -6.07
N THR A 194 20.65 9.66 -5.00
CA THR A 194 19.27 10.11 -4.76
C THR A 194 19.24 11.33 -3.84
N LYS A 195 19.25 12.54 -4.43
CA LYS A 195 19.34 13.82 -3.69
C LYS A 195 18.08 14.70 -3.77
N ASP A 196 17.07 14.25 -4.51
CA ASP A 196 15.88 15.05 -4.81
C ASP A 196 14.59 14.21 -4.77
N LEU A 197 14.49 13.33 -3.76
CA LEU A 197 13.29 12.57 -3.49
C LEU A 197 12.14 13.50 -3.07
N TYR A 198 10.95 13.23 -3.60
CA TYR A 198 9.68 13.81 -3.16
C TYR A 198 9.08 12.97 -2.02
N GLU A 199 9.17 11.64 -2.12
CA GLU A 199 8.61 10.68 -1.19
C GLU A 199 9.65 9.60 -0.83
N LEU A 200 9.73 9.31 0.47
CA LEU A 200 10.57 8.25 1.01
C LEU A 200 9.74 7.39 1.96
N GLU A 201 9.58 6.12 1.60
CA GLU A 201 8.96 5.11 2.45
C GLU A 201 10.01 4.08 2.87
N MET A 202 10.13 3.86 4.18
CA MET A 202 11.13 2.98 4.75
C MET A 202 10.50 2.00 5.71
N ARG A 203 10.79 0.72 5.51
CA ARG A 203 10.48 -0.35 6.47
C ARG A 203 11.78 -0.92 7.00
N LEU A 204 12.00 -0.80 8.32
CA LEU A 204 13.24 -1.24 8.95
C LEU A 204 12.97 -2.18 10.14
N SER A 205 13.88 -3.13 10.34
CA SER A 205 14.07 -3.77 11.65
C SER A 205 15.10 -2.96 12.45
N THR A 206 14.81 -2.73 13.73
CA THR A 206 15.63 -1.87 14.60
C THR A 206 16.93 -2.52 15.07
N ARG A 207 17.13 -3.81 14.77
CA ARG A 207 18.38 -4.52 15.06
C ARG A 207 19.55 -4.03 14.22
N ASP A 208 19.28 -3.38 13.09
CA ASP A 208 20.31 -2.85 12.18
C ASP A 208 20.56 -1.35 12.42
N HIS A 209 21.36 -1.04 13.44
CA HIS A 209 21.74 0.34 13.75
C HIS A 209 22.46 1.03 12.58
N SER A 210 23.26 0.29 11.81
CA SER A 210 23.97 0.82 10.63
C SER A 210 22.99 1.30 9.56
N SER A 211 21.91 0.55 9.32
CA SER A 211 20.84 0.98 8.41
C SER A 211 20.13 2.23 8.89
N VAL A 212 19.89 2.37 10.20
CA VAL A 212 19.29 3.60 10.76
C VAL A 212 20.21 4.81 10.55
N VAL A 213 21.51 4.65 10.77
CA VAL A 213 22.50 5.72 10.52
C VAL A 213 22.53 6.11 9.04
N LYS A 214 22.54 5.13 8.13
CA LYS A 214 22.52 5.40 6.69
C LYS A 214 21.21 5.99 6.20
N LEU A 215 20.09 5.59 6.78
CA LEU A 215 18.80 6.21 6.49
C LEU A 215 18.78 7.68 6.96
N ALA A 216 19.29 7.96 8.16
CA ALA A 216 19.41 9.33 8.66
C ALA A 216 20.26 10.21 7.72
N GLU A 217 21.40 9.68 7.24
CA GLU A 217 22.23 10.32 6.22
C GLU A 217 21.44 10.57 4.92
N LEU A 218 20.76 9.54 4.39
CA LEU A 218 19.94 9.64 3.18
C LEU A 218 18.83 10.69 3.30
N ILE A 219 18.12 10.76 4.43
CA ILE A 219 17.08 11.77 4.66
C ILE A 219 17.70 13.16 4.64
N LYS A 220 18.81 13.35 5.36
CA LYS A 220 19.42 14.67 5.55
C LYS A 220 19.91 15.31 4.24
N ILE A 221 20.37 14.51 3.27
CA ILE A 221 20.87 15.02 1.99
C ILE A 221 19.77 15.44 0.99
N GLN A 222 18.51 15.09 1.25
CA GLN A 222 17.42 15.42 0.33
C GLN A 222 17.22 16.93 0.23
N ARG A 223 16.75 17.41 -0.93
CA ARG A 223 16.51 18.84 -1.16
C ARG A 223 15.04 19.23 -1.06
N ASN A 224 14.14 18.34 -1.46
CA ASN A 224 12.72 18.64 -1.64
C ASN A 224 11.78 17.58 -1.06
N LEU A 225 12.21 16.84 -0.04
CA LEU A 225 11.40 15.78 0.57
C LEU A 225 10.07 16.35 1.11
N LYS A 226 8.95 15.80 0.63
CA LYS A 226 7.58 16.22 0.98
C LYS A 226 6.84 15.18 1.80
N ILE A 227 7.12 13.90 1.54
CA ILE A 227 6.43 12.79 2.18
C ILE A 227 7.48 11.88 2.79
N ILE A 228 7.31 11.56 4.06
CA ILE A 228 8.10 10.52 4.73
C ILE A 228 7.17 9.53 5.41
N SER A 229 7.43 8.25 5.20
CA SER A 229 6.77 7.13 5.87
C SER A 229 7.81 6.22 6.50
N LEU A 230 7.72 6.04 7.82
CA LEU A 230 8.62 5.20 8.59
C LEU A 230 7.83 4.10 9.29
N ILE A 231 8.13 2.85 8.92
CA ILE A 231 7.53 1.66 9.51
C ILE A 231 8.65 0.87 10.19
N LEU A 232 8.64 0.78 11.51
CA LEU A 232 9.67 0.07 12.28
C LEU A 232 9.04 -1.14 12.95
N ALA A 233 9.55 -2.35 12.72
CA ALA A 233 8.87 -3.57 13.16
C ALA A 233 9.14 -3.96 14.63
N GLU A 234 10.08 -3.30 15.33
CA GLU A 234 10.58 -3.71 16.65
C GLU A 234 10.87 -2.50 17.56
N ASN A 235 11.17 -2.76 18.85
CA ASN A 235 11.55 -1.71 19.81
C ASN A 235 12.74 -0.91 19.26
N VAL A 236 12.63 0.42 19.19
CA VAL A 236 13.76 1.26 18.80
C VAL A 236 14.57 1.59 20.04
N GLU A 237 15.42 0.66 20.46
CA GLU A 237 16.30 0.91 21.61
C GLU A 237 17.43 1.89 21.24
N ASN A 238 17.86 1.96 19.97
CA ASN A 238 19.00 2.77 19.55
C ASN A 238 18.79 3.44 18.18
N GLY A 239 18.99 4.76 18.10
CA GLY A 239 19.16 5.50 16.83
C GLY A 239 17.94 6.26 16.29
N PHE A 240 16.76 6.15 16.92
CA PHE A 240 15.61 6.96 16.47
C PHE A 240 15.87 8.46 16.63
N ASP A 241 16.58 8.89 17.67
CA ASP A 241 16.91 10.30 17.88
C ASP A 241 17.69 10.87 16.68
N LEU A 242 18.70 10.13 16.20
CA LEU A 242 19.47 10.50 15.02
C LEU A 242 18.58 10.57 13.75
N LEU A 243 17.69 9.60 13.60
CA LEU A 243 16.75 9.55 12.49
C LEU A 243 15.79 10.77 12.56
N TRP A 244 15.24 11.04 13.72
CA TRP A 244 14.30 12.13 13.96
C TRP A 244 14.94 13.50 13.80
N GLU A 245 16.17 13.70 14.27
CA GLU A 245 16.96 14.91 13.99
C GLU A 245 17.12 15.16 12.49
N SER A 246 17.32 14.09 11.72
CA SER A 246 17.43 14.18 10.26
C SER A 246 16.10 14.57 9.60
N ILE A 247 14.97 14.11 10.13
CA ILE A 247 13.63 14.50 9.68
C ILE A 247 13.34 15.97 10.02
N LEU A 248 13.76 16.45 11.19
CA LEU A 248 13.60 17.85 11.60
C LEU A 248 14.32 18.84 10.66
N PHE A 249 15.36 18.39 9.94
CA PHE A 249 15.99 19.18 8.88
C PHE A 249 15.01 19.60 7.78
N HIS A 250 13.94 18.82 7.59
CA HIS A 250 12.89 19.03 6.59
C HIS A 250 11.62 19.67 7.13
N LYS A 251 11.68 20.32 8.30
CA LYS A 251 10.50 20.95 8.93
C LYS A 251 9.77 22.01 8.07
N HIS A 252 10.46 22.57 7.08
CA HIS A 252 9.88 23.55 6.15
C HIS A 252 9.43 22.93 4.82
N THR A 253 9.78 21.67 4.54
CA THR A 253 9.49 21.02 3.26
C THR A 253 8.43 19.95 3.39
N LEU A 254 8.45 19.15 4.47
CA LEU A 254 7.52 18.05 4.69
C LEU A 254 6.06 18.52 4.79
N VAL A 255 5.21 17.74 4.14
CA VAL A 255 3.76 17.92 4.02
C VAL A 255 3.03 16.72 4.62
N LYS A 256 3.62 15.52 4.56
CA LYS A 256 3.06 14.30 5.15
C LYS A 256 4.12 13.57 5.96
N ILE A 257 3.74 13.17 7.16
CA ILE A 257 4.54 12.31 8.03
C ILE A 257 3.67 11.12 8.43
N VAL A 258 4.17 9.92 8.15
CA VAL A 258 3.61 8.65 8.63
C VAL A 258 4.66 7.98 9.51
N VAL A 259 4.27 7.63 10.73
CA VAL A 259 5.06 6.78 11.63
C VAL A 259 4.20 5.60 12.04
N SER A 260 4.70 4.38 11.82
CA SER A 260 3.95 3.17 12.08
C SER A 260 4.78 2.10 12.78
N SER A 261 4.13 1.33 13.65
CA SER A 261 4.67 0.15 14.34
C SER A 261 5.82 0.46 15.30
N ILE A 262 6.04 1.74 15.63
CA ILE A 262 7.20 2.17 16.40
C ILE A 262 6.91 2.17 17.91
N LYS A 263 7.65 1.33 18.65
CA LYS A 263 7.72 1.42 20.12
C LYS A 263 8.98 2.17 20.55
N PHE A 264 8.79 3.43 20.98
CA PHE A 264 9.89 4.29 21.40
C PHE A 264 10.50 3.83 22.73
N ASP A 265 11.74 4.24 23.02
CA ASP A 265 12.37 3.93 24.31
C ASP A 265 11.59 4.61 25.46
N LYS A 266 11.24 3.83 26.49
CA LYS A 266 10.56 4.34 27.69
C LYS A 266 11.42 5.35 28.46
N LYS A 267 12.75 5.26 28.38
CA LYS A 267 13.67 6.21 29.01
C LYS A 267 13.78 7.51 28.21
N ASN A 268 13.61 7.44 26.89
CA ASN A 268 13.68 8.56 25.96
C ASN A 268 12.43 8.59 25.07
N PRO A 269 11.25 8.85 25.64
CA PRO A 269 9.99 8.87 24.90
C PRO A 269 9.94 10.06 23.94
N ILE A 270 9.28 9.88 22.79
CA ILE A 270 9.21 10.94 21.78
C ILE A 270 8.24 12.05 22.18
N PRO A 271 8.68 13.33 22.19
CA PRO A 271 7.80 14.42 22.53
C PRO A 271 6.87 14.79 21.37
N LEU A 272 5.57 14.55 21.52
CA LEU A 272 4.54 14.78 20.50
C LEU A 272 4.45 16.24 20.02
N GLN A 273 4.81 17.21 20.86
CA GLN A 273 4.85 18.62 20.43
C GLN A 273 5.84 18.88 19.27
N GLN A 274 6.82 17.99 19.03
CA GLN A 274 7.79 18.16 17.95
C GLN A 274 7.14 18.07 16.56
N PHE A 275 6.02 17.34 16.41
CA PHE A 275 5.24 17.37 15.17
C PHE A 275 4.69 18.77 14.85
N GLY A 276 4.57 19.64 15.86
CA GLY A 276 4.16 21.03 15.67
C GLY A 276 5.20 21.92 14.99
N LEU A 277 6.46 21.46 14.90
CA LEU A 277 7.55 22.21 14.27
C LEU A 277 7.46 22.24 12.73
N PHE A 278 6.70 21.33 12.13
CA PHE A 278 6.58 21.16 10.68
C PHE A 278 5.56 22.17 10.10
N GLN A 279 6.06 23.25 9.50
CA GLN A 279 5.26 24.42 9.13
C GLN A 279 4.32 24.19 7.93
N ASN A 280 4.60 23.15 7.13
CA ASN A 280 3.85 22.78 5.93
C ASN A 280 3.10 21.45 6.07
N LEU A 281 3.08 20.87 7.27
CA LEU A 281 2.43 19.59 7.54
C LEU A 281 0.92 19.70 7.31
N LYS A 282 0.42 18.86 6.42
CA LYS A 282 -1.00 18.68 6.09
C LYS A 282 -1.53 17.34 6.58
N GLU A 283 -0.71 16.31 6.59
CA GLU A 283 -1.11 14.96 6.98
C GLU A 283 -0.16 14.42 8.05
N LEU A 284 -0.74 13.99 9.17
CA LEU A 284 -0.03 13.29 10.24
C LEU A 284 -0.72 11.95 10.50
N GLU A 285 0.02 10.86 10.36
CA GLU A 285 -0.46 9.51 10.61
C GLU A 285 0.47 8.82 11.62
N ILE A 286 -0.10 8.38 12.74
CA ILE A 286 0.59 7.65 13.82
C ILE A 286 -0.18 6.35 14.05
N GLU A 287 0.43 5.22 13.74
CA GLU A 287 -0.25 3.93 13.78
C GLU A 287 0.59 2.89 14.54
N TYR A 288 -0.02 2.11 15.45
CA TYR A 288 0.70 1.09 16.20
C TYR A 288 1.94 1.60 16.96
N CYS A 289 1.90 2.84 17.46
CA CYS A 289 3.02 3.45 18.17
C CYS A 289 2.77 3.56 19.68
N SER A 290 3.85 3.59 20.48
CA SER A 290 3.76 3.69 21.95
C SER A 290 4.96 4.41 22.57
N ASN A 291 4.85 4.81 23.85
CA ASN A 291 5.85 5.55 24.62
C ASN A 291 6.11 6.98 24.12
N PHE A 292 5.03 7.77 24.06
CA PHE A 292 5.10 9.20 23.79
C PHE A 292 5.18 10.04 25.08
N THR A 293 5.65 11.28 24.95
CA THR A 293 5.45 12.33 25.96
C THR A 293 4.82 13.56 25.35
N PHE A 294 4.20 14.38 26.19
CA PHE A 294 3.59 15.62 25.74
C PHE A 294 3.70 16.73 26.78
N SER A 295 4.06 17.92 26.32
CA SER A 295 4.04 19.14 27.14
C SER A 295 3.41 20.28 26.35
N ILE A 296 2.19 20.68 26.75
CA ILE A 296 1.45 21.76 26.11
C ILE A 296 2.20 23.10 26.12
N LYS A 297 3.06 23.33 27.12
CA LYS A 297 3.86 24.56 27.26
C LYS A 297 4.91 24.72 26.15
N ALA A 298 5.29 23.63 25.49
CA ALA A 298 6.31 23.61 24.45
C ALA A 298 5.73 23.82 23.04
N ILE A 299 4.42 24.03 22.90
CA ILE A 299 3.76 24.26 21.62
C ILE A 299 3.71 25.75 21.31
N ASP A 300 4.12 26.10 20.09
CA ASP A 300 3.86 27.42 19.54
C ASP A 300 2.40 27.50 19.06
N GLN A 301 1.56 28.16 19.85
CA GLN A 301 0.14 28.40 19.56
C GLN A 301 -0.09 29.28 18.32
N GLN A 302 0.94 29.94 17.79
CA GLN A 302 0.82 30.83 16.63
C GLN A 302 1.21 30.16 15.31
N SER A 303 1.82 28.99 15.31
CA SER A 303 2.31 28.38 14.05
C SER A 303 2.03 26.88 13.93
N SER A 304 1.99 26.14 15.03
CA SER A 304 1.88 24.68 15.02
C SER A 304 0.56 24.21 14.39
N PHE A 305 0.61 23.19 13.52
CA PHE A 305 -0.56 22.47 12.97
C PHE A 305 -1.61 23.29 12.19
N LYS A 306 -1.38 24.58 11.89
CA LYS A 306 -2.35 25.45 11.20
C LYS A 306 -2.75 25.01 9.80
N LYS A 307 -1.91 24.21 9.15
CA LYS A 307 -2.15 23.67 7.80
C LYS A 307 -2.59 22.21 7.82
N LEU A 308 -2.76 21.62 9.01
CA LEU A 308 -3.10 20.22 9.12
C LEU A 308 -4.53 20.00 8.62
N GLU A 309 -4.67 19.12 7.63
CA GLU A 309 -5.92 18.77 6.96
C GLU A 309 -6.35 17.34 7.35
N LYS A 310 -5.40 16.47 7.72
CA LYS A 310 -5.65 15.08 8.09
C LYS A 310 -4.86 14.67 9.33
N ILE A 311 -5.55 14.00 10.24
CA ILE A 311 -4.98 13.30 11.39
C ILE A 311 -5.46 11.86 11.42
N SER A 312 -4.52 10.92 11.51
CA SER A 312 -4.76 9.50 11.77
C SER A 312 -3.98 9.06 12.99
N MET A 313 -4.68 8.56 14.01
CA MET A 313 -4.09 7.95 15.20
C MET A 313 -4.81 6.64 15.47
N LEU A 314 -4.17 5.53 15.13
CA LEU A 314 -4.78 4.20 15.18
C LEU A 314 -3.94 3.28 16.06
N ARG A 315 -4.59 2.51 16.94
CA ARG A 315 -3.95 1.43 17.73
C ARG A 315 -2.66 1.86 18.42
N SER A 316 -2.60 3.10 18.91
CA SER A 316 -1.40 3.69 19.51
C SER A 316 -1.66 4.03 20.98
N SER A 317 -0.72 3.67 21.86
CA SER A 317 -0.83 3.93 23.30
C SER A 317 -0.14 5.23 23.70
N ASP A 318 -0.46 5.72 24.88
CA ASP A 318 0.22 6.88 25.52
C ASP A 318 0.11 8.20 24.73
N ILE A 319 -0.84 8.32 23.80
CA ILE A 319 -1.16 9.59 23.14
C ILE A 319 -2.17 10.35 24.02
N PRO A 320 -1.78 11.49 24.63
CA PRO A 320 -2.68 12.21 25.53
C PRO A 320 -3.78 12.94 24.77
N GLU A 321 -5.01 12.95 25.31
CA GLU A 321 -6.14 13.68 24.73
C GLU A 321 -5.84 15.18 24.51
N ASP A 322 -5.08 15.79 25.43
CA ASP A 322 -4.63 17.18 25.33
C ASP A 322 -3.86 17.45 24.03
N PHE A 323 -3.08 16.49 23.54
CA PHE A 323 -2.35 16.65 22.28
C PHE A 323 -3.31 16.70 21.10
N ILE A 324 -4.29 15.79 21.06
CA ILE A 324 -5.33 15.75 20.03
C ILE A 324 -6.13 17.05 20.06
N ASN A 325 -6.55 17.50 21.26
CA ASN A 325 -7.24 18.76 21.45
C ASN A 325 -6.44 19.95 20.89
N VAL A 326 -5.13 20.02 21.17
CA VAL A 326 -4.27 21.06 20.59
C VAL A 326 -4.29 21.00 19.06
N ILE A 327 -4.15 19.82 18.45
CA ILE A 327 -4.16 19.70 16.99
C ILE A 327 -5.48 20.23 16.42
N LEU A 328 -6.61 19.83 17.00
CA LEU A 328 -7.94 20.24 16.56
C LEU A 328 -8.18 21.75 16.74
N LEU A 329 -7.71 22.32 17.85
CA LEU A 329 -7.78 23.77 18.10
C LEU A 329 -6.96 24.56 17.09
N GLN A 330 -5.76 24.10 16.76
CA GLN A 330 -4.82 24.82 15.90
C GLN A 330 -5.16 24.70 14.41
N SER A 331 -5.59 23.51 13.98
CA SER A 331 -6.05 23.26 12.60
C SER A 331 -7.41 23.90 12.33
N ASN A 332 -8.35 23.81 13.28
CA ASN A 332 -9.66 24.47 13.21
C ASN A 332 -10.35 24.15 11.86
N LYS A 333 -10.68 25.17 11.06
CA LYS A 333 -11.33 25.02 9.75
C LYS A 333 -10.44 24.41 8.65
N SER A 334 -9.14 24.15 8.88
CA SER A 334 -8.30 23.42 7.90
C SER A 334 -8.53 21.91 7.97
N MET A 335 -8.98 21.38 9.10
CA MET A 335 -9.19 19.95 9.28
C MET A 335 -10.26 19.43 8.30
N ARG A 336 -9.98 18.29 7.66
CA ARG A 336 -10.83 17.61 6.65
C ARG A 336 -11.06 16.15 6.99
N GLU A 337 -10.05 15.48 7.53
CA GLU A 337 -10.12 14.05 7.83
C GLU A 337 -9.60 13.76 9.23
N ILE A 338 -10.42 13.08 10.03
CA ILE A 338 -10.09 12.65 11.38
C ILE A 338 -10.27 11.13 11.47
N LYS A 339 -9.21 10.42 11.84
CA LYS A 339 -9.24 9.00 12.13
C LYS A 339 -8.66 8.75 13.52
N LEU A 340 -9.50 8.43 14.50
CA LEU A 340 -9.09 8.18 15.88
C LEU A 340 -9.65 6.82 16.33
N ARG A 341 -8.78 5.88 16.70
CA ARG A 341 -9.20 4.56 17.20
C ARG A 341 -8.49 4.18 18.48
N ASP A 342 -9.17 3.37 19.29
CA ASP A 342 -8.63 2.73 20.49
C ASP A 342 -8.22 3.73 21.59
N PHE A 343 -8.98 4.82 21.71
CA PHE A 343 -8.86 5.79 22.79
C PHE A 343 -9.90 5.53 23.87
N GLU A 344 -9.47 5.46 25.14
CA GLU A 344 -10.34 5.16 26.28
C GLU A 344 -11.45 6.21 26.47
N CYS A 345 -11.10 7.50 26.38
CA CYS A 345 -12.04 8.61 26.45
C CYS A 345 -11.77 9.63 25.32
N LEU A 346 -12.84 10.12 24.68
CA LEU A 346 -12.78 11.11 23.60
C LEU A 346 -13.79 12.24 23.80
N GLU A 347 -14.36 12.39 25.00
CA GLU A 347 -15.43 13.36 25.24
C GLU A 347 -14.99 14.80 24.95
N GLU A 348 -13.83 15.21 25.50
CA GLU A 348 -13.27 16.53 25.26
C GLU A 348 -12.86 16.71 23.79
N VAL A 349 -12.30 15.67 23.19
CA VAL A 349 -11.92 15.65 21.77
C VAL A 349 -13.14 15.87 20.87
N ILE A 350 -14.24 15.15 21.09
CA ILE A 350 -15.49 15.30 20.34
C ILE A 350 -16.06 16.71 20.52
N LYS A 351 -16.03 17.26 21.75
CA LYS A 351 -16.48 18.63 22.04
C LYS A 351 -15.64 19.69 21.31
N THR A 352 -14.32 19.53 21.32
CA THR A 352 -13.39 20.39 20.59
C THR A 352 -13.63 20.30 19.08
N CYS A 353 -13.73 19.09 18.52
CA CYS A 353 -14.08 18.85 17.12
C CYS A 353 -15.37 19.58 16.74
N THR A 354 -16.43 19.41 17.54
CA THR A 354 -17.75 20.00 17.29
C THR A 354 -17.71 21.53 17.23
N THR A 355 -16.80 22.14 18.00
CA THR A 355 -16.67 23.61 18.11
C THR A 355 -15.79 24.20 17.01
N PHE A 356 -14.68 23.55 16.67
CA PHE A 356 -13.63 24.14 15.83
C PHE A 356 -13.52 23.49 14.44
N CYS A 357 -13.78 22.18 14.31
CA CYS A 357 -13.54 21.42 13.08
C CYS A 357 -14.85 21.21 12.29
N THR A 358 -15.39 22.27 11.69
CA THR A 358 -16.71 22.22 11.01
C THR A 358 -16.66 21.78 9.54
N ASN A 359 -15.47 21.71 8.93
CA ASN A 359 -15.26 21.38 7.51
C ASN A 359 -14.83 19.91 7.31
N ILE A 360 -15.15 19.02 8.24
CA ILE A 360 -14.77 17.60 8.16
C ILE A 360 -15.54 16.94 7.01
N ILE A 361 -14.80 16.23 6.15
CA ILE A 361 -15.30 15.44 5.02
C ILE A 361 -15.30 13.95 5.37
N SER A 362 -14.33 13.51 6.17
CA SER A 362 -14.16 12.09 6.54
C SER A 362 -13.92 11.95 8.05
N LEU A 363 -14.76 11.16 8.70
CA LEU A 363 -14.68 10.87 10.13
C LEU A 363 -14.62 9.36 10.35
N THR A 364 -13.53 8.88 10.92
CA THR A 364 -13.41 7.54 11.49
C THR A 364 -13.16 7.67 12.99
N ILE A 365 -14.05 7.16 13.82
CA ILE A 365 -13.91 7.28 15.27
C ILE A 365 -14.37 6.02 15.97
N SER A 366 -13.57 5.59 16.94
CA SER A 366 -13.93 4.53 17.87
C SER A 366 -14.51 5.15 19.13
N ILE A 367 -15.72 4.74 19.52
CA ILE A 367 -16.45 5.33 20.65
C ILE A 367 -17.17 4.24 21.44
N ASN A 368 -17.52 4.57 22.69
CA ASN A 368 -18.42 3.77 23.51
C ASN A 368 -19.87 4.29 23.41
N LYS A 369 -20.82 3.59 24.06
CA LYS A 369 -22.24 3.96 24.09
C LYS A 369 -22.49 5.36 24.65
N GLU A 370 -21.79 5.74 25.72
CA GLU A 370 -22.01 7.01 26.42
C GLU A 370 -21.63 8.21 25.54
N GLN A 371 -20.54 8.06 24.78
CA GLN A 371 -20.03 9.05 23.84
C GLN A 371 -20.86 9.19 22.55
N PHE A 372 -21.70 8.19 22.22
CA PHE A 372 -22.51 8.22 21.00
C PHE A 372 -23.43 9.44 20.93
N THR A 373 -23.99 9.86 22.07
CA THR A 373 -24.85 11.05 22.13
C THR A 373 -24.07 12.34 21.77
N MET A 374 -22.79 12.43 22.14
CA MET A 374 -21.93 13.55 21.80
C MET A 374 -21.57 13.56 20.31
N LEU A 375 -21.39 12.38 19.71
CA LEU A 375 -21.13 12.22 18.29
C LEU A 375 -22.25 12.78 17.42
N ILE A 376 -23.52 12.66 17.84
CA ILE A 376 -24.67 13.27 17.14
C ILE A 376 -24.46 14.78 17.00
N GLY A 377 -23.97 15.44 18.05
CA GLY A 377 -23.63 16.86 18.05
C GLY A 377 -22.53 17.20 17.03
N LEU A 378 -21.48 16.37 16.97
CA LEU A 378 -20.38 16.53 16.01
C LEU A 378 -20.86 16.38 14.56
N ILE A 379 -21.61 15.33 14.25
CA ILE A 379 -22.14 15.06 12.91
C ILE A 379 -23.05 16.21 12.46
N LYS A 380 -23.90 16.70 13.37
CA LYS A 380 -24.76 17.86 13.10
C LYS A 380 -23.97 19.14 12.81
N ALA A 381 -22.78 19.32 13.41
CA ALA A 381 -21.92 20.47 13.13
C ALA A 381 -21.18 20.36 11.78
N CYS A 382 -20.97 19.15 11.26
CA CYS A 382 -20.16 18.88 10.06
C CYS A 382 -21.04 18.58 8.84
N GLN A 383 -21.48 19.63 8.14
CA GLN A 383 -22.44 19.51 7.03
C GLN A 383 -21.85 18.98 5.72
N ASP A 384 -20.52 18.95 5.59
CA ASP A 384 -19.81 18.48 4.40
C ASP A 384 -19.35 17.02 4.49
N LEU A 385 -19.75 16.28 5.54
CA LEU A 385 -19.34 14.88 5.72
C LEU A 385 -19.77 14.03 4.51
N ARG A 386 -18.81 13.27 3.99
CA ARG A 386 -18.98 12.30 2.90
C ARG A 386 -18.67 10.87 3.35
N HIS A 387 -17.83 10.72 4.37
CA HIS A 387 -17.43 9.42 4.89
C HIS A 387 -17.58 9.41 6.41
N ILE A 388 -18.35 8.46 6.91
CA ILE A 388 -18.49 8.20 8.35
C ILE A 388 -18.16 6.72 8.57
N PHE A 389 -17.23 6.47 9.49
CA PHE A 389 -16.91 5.13 9.96
C PHE A 389 -16.89 5.13 11.50
N LEU A 390 -17.93 4.54 12.09
CA LEU A 390 -18.07 4.42 13.53
C LEU A 390 -17.71 3.01 13.97
N ILE A 391 -16.95 2.90 15.06
CA ILE A 391 -16.42 1.63 15.56
C ILE A 391 -16.68 1.53 17.07
N ASP A 392 -17.04 0.33 17.54
CA ASP A 392 -17.18 0.07 18.97
C ASP A 392 -15.80 -0.12 19.63
N ASN A 393 -15.47 0.74 20.60
CA ASN A 393 -14.25 0.63 21.41
C ASN A 393 -14.08 -0.75 22.07
N LYS A 394 -15.18 -1.43 22.43
CA LYS A 394 -15.12 -2.74 23.11
C LYS A 394 -14.79 -3.90 22.18
N VAL A 395 -14.98 -3.75 20.87
CA VAL A 395 -14.72 -4.81 19.90
C VAL A 395 -13.22 -4.97 19.65
N PHE A 396 -12.43 -3.90 19.82
CA PHE A 396 -11.01 -3.90 19.46
C PHE A 396 -10.04 -4.03 20.62
N THR A 397 -10.38 -3.57 21.83
CA THR A 397 -9.55 -3.82 23.05
C THR A 397 -9.33 -5.31 23.31
N PHE A 398 -10.26 -6.16 22.86
CA PHE A 398 -10.15 -7.62 22.96
C PHE A 398 -9.24 -8.24 21.90
N ILE A 399 -8.96 -7.57 20.77
CA ILE A 399 -8.05 -8.10 19.74
C ILE A 399 -6.61 -7.95 20.19
N ASP A 400 -6.28 -6.89 20.93
CA ASP A 400 -4.91 -6.61 21.38
C ASP A 400 -4.46 -7.51 22.54
N GLU A 401 -5.37 -8.00 23.38
CA GLU A 401 -5.06 -9.01 24.41
C GLU A 401 -4.63 -10.36 23.79
N PHE A 402 -4.93 -10.56 22.49
CA PHE A 402 -4.62 -11.75 21.72
C PHE A 402 -3.81 -11.45 20.46
N ALA A 403 -2.95 -10.40 20.46
CA ALA A 403 -2.12 -10.01 19.32
C ALA A 403 -1.17 -11.12 18.77
N TYR A 404 -1.07 -12.27 19.44
CA TYR A 404 -0.36 -13.47 18.99
C TYR A 404 -1.26 -14.55 18.37
N VAL A 405 -2.55 -14.30 18.23
CA VAL A 405 -3.54 -15.26 17.74
C VAL A 405 -3.92 -14.90 16.30
N PRO A 406 -3.70 -15.80 15.31
CA PRO A 406 -4.09 -15.56 13.93
C PRO A 406 -5.57 -15.19 13.81
N PHE A 407 -5.91 -14.29 12.88
CA PHE A 407 -7.27 -13.77 12.66
C PHE A 407 -8.37 -14.86 12.54
N SER A 408 -8.04 -16.10 12.14
CA SER A 408 -8.95 -17.26 12.15
C SER A 408 -9.54 -17.60 13.51
N PHE A 409 -8.72 -17.52 14.55
CA PHE A 409 -9.09 -17.96 15.89
C PHE A 409 -9.96 -16.91 16.61
N LEU A 410 -9.93 -15.65 16.15
CA LEU A 410 -10.78 -14.59 16.66
C LEU A 410 -12.26 -14.81 16.34
N ASP A 411 -12.63 -15.48 15.24
CA ASP A 411 -14.05 -15.66 14.89
C ASP A 411 -14.78 -16.64 15.83
N VAL A 412 -14.08 -17.64 16.39
CA VAL A 412 -14.64 -18.56 17.39
C VAL A 412 -14.78 -17.89 18.77
N GLN A 413 -13.87 -16.97 19.14
CA GLN A 413 -13.99 -16.19 20.38
C GLN A 413 -14.91 -14.98 20.26
N ARG A 414 -15.08 -14.40 19.06
CA ARG A 414 -16.06 -13.34 18.74
C ARG A 414 -17.50 -13.77 19.03
N SER A 415 -17.81 -15.06 19.03
CA SER A 415 -19.15 -15.57 19.36
C SER A 415 -19.36 -15.77 20.87
N LEU A 416 -18.28 -15.98 21.64
CA LEU A 416 -18.36 -16.46 23.03
C LEU A 416 -18.38 -15.34 24.10
N LEU A 417 -18.05 -14.09 23.76
CA LEU A 417 -17.80 -13.03 24.78
C LEU A 417 -18.54 -11.70 24.60
N MET A 418 -19.61 -11.62 23.81
CA MET A 418 -20.42 -10.38 23.68
C MET A 418 -21.88 -10.56 24.10
N PRO A 419 -22.21 -10.56 25.42
CA PRO A 419 -23.58 -10.74 25.86
C PRO A 419 -24.40 -9.45 26.00
N THR A 420 -23.82 -8.26 25.85
CA THR A 420 -24.61 -7.02 25.99
C THR A 420 -25.15 -6.57 24.63
N PHE A 421 -26.27 -7.18 24.22
CA PHE A 421 -27.13 -6.63 23.19
C PHE A 421 -27.71 -5.32 23.71
N LEU A 422 -27.31 -4.23 23.06
CA LEU A 422 -27.77 -2.89 23.36
C LEU A 422 -28.78 -2.51 22.29
N ASN A 423 -30.02 -2.26 22.71
CA ASN A 423 -31.05 -1.70 21.83
C ASN A 423 -30.60 -0.31 21.39
N PHE A 424 -30.48 -0.13 20.07
CA PHE A 424 -29.96 1.07 19.43
C PHE A 424 -30.99 1.77 18.53
N ASN A 425 -32.27 1.35 18.58
CA ASN A 425 -33.32 1.90 17.72
C ASN A 425 -33.42 3.43 17.78
N GLU A 426 -33.56 3.98 18.99
CA GLU A 426 -33.73 5.43 19.19
C GLU A 426 -32.50 6.21 18.71
N ASN A 427 -31.30 5.73 19.06
CA ASN A 427 -30.05 6.38 18.68
C ASN A 427 -29.80 6.31 17.16
N LEU A 428 -30.16 5.20 16.51
CA LEU A 428 -30.08 5.08 15.05
C LEU A 428 -31.03 6.06 14.37
N GLN A 429 -32.26 6.19 14.86
CA GLN A 429 -33.23 7.16 14.33
C GLN A 429 -32.77 8.61 14.53
N GLU A 430 -32.21 8.95 15.69
CA GLU A 430 -31.63 10.28 15.94
C GLU A 430 -30.44 10.57 15.03
N LEU A 431 -29.57 9.57 14.82
CA LEU A 431 -28.44 9.68 13.90
C LEU A 431 -28.92 10.00 12.48
N GLY A 432 -29.94 9.29 11.99
CA GLY A 432 -30.50 9.50 10.66
C GLY A 432 -30.98 10.93 10.42
N LYS A 433 -31.49 11.60 11.46
CA LYS A 433 -31.96 12.99 11.39
C LYS A 433 -30.83 14.02 11.28
N VAL A 434 -29.62 13.68 11.70
CA VAL A 434 -28.48 14.61 11.71
C VAL A 434 -27.46 14.35 10.60
N ILE A 435 -27.48 13.16 9.98
CA ILE A 435 -26.56 12.84 8.89
C ILE A 435 -26.77 13.81 7.71
N PRO A 436 -25.69 14.40 7.16
CA PRO A 436 -25.82 15.29 6.02
C PRO A 436 -26.10 14.52 4.72
N LYS A 437 -26.85 15.16 3.82
CA LYS A 437 -27.20 14.64 2.49
C LYS A 437 -26.01 14.48 1.54
N SER A 438 -24.82 14.97 1.93
CA SER A 438 -23.57 14.77 1.21
C SER A 438 -22.95 13.40 1.45
N LEU A 439 -23.47 12.61 2.39
CA LEU A 439 -22.89 11.32 2.76
C LEU A 439 -22.84 10.35 1.57
N ASN A 440 -21.67 9.79 1.35
CA ASN A 440 -21.37 8.82 0.30
C ASN A 440 -21.11 7.43 0.89
N ILE A 441 -20.37 7.38 2.01
CA ILE A 441 -19.98 6.13 2.66
C ILE A 441 -20.40 6.18 4.13
N PHE A 442 -21.17 5.18 4.55
CA PHE A 442 -21.53 4.96 5.96
C PHE A 442 -21.08 3.56 6.37
N ARG A 443 -20.18 3.49 7.35
CA ARG A 443 -19.71 2.25 7.95
C ARG A 443 -19.99 2.26 9.43
N PHE A 444 -20.64 1.21 9.92
CA PHE A 444 -21.10 1.11 11.30
C PHE A 444 -20.69 -0.24 11.88
N HIS A 445 -19.55 -0.25 12.56
CA HIS A 445 -18.96 -1.46 13.15
C HIS A 445 -19.30 -1.56 14.64
N PHE A 446 -20.59 -1.67 14.92
CA PHE A 446 -21.11 -2.03 16.25
C PHE A 446 -21.90 -3.33 16.15
N ASN A 447 -21.86 -4.10 17.23
CA ASN A 447 -22.74 -5.26 17.43
C ASN A 447 -23.96 -4.86 18.27
N TRP A 448 -24.58 -3.72 17.95
CA TRP A 448 -25.77 -3.24 18.62
C TRP A 448 -27.02 -3.66 17.85
N GLU A 449 -28.08 -4.00 18.58
CA GLU A 449 -29.32 -4.51 18.00
C GLU A 449 -30.21 -3.33 17.59
N PHE A 450 -30.71 -3.37 16.36
CA PHE A 450 -31.73 -2.45 15.87
C PHE A 450 -32.72 -3.20 14.98
N SER A 451 -33.94 -2.69 14.91
CA SER A 451 -35.01 -3.29 14.11
C SER A 451 -35.02 -2.76 12.68
N SER A 452 -35.69 -3.51 11.79
CA SER A 452 -35.86 -3.09 10.40
C SER A 452 -36.62 -1.76 10.27
N GLU A 453 -37.54 -1.47 11.19
CA GLU A 453 -38.27 -0.20 11.27
C GLU A 453 -37.35 0.97 11.67
N ALA A 454 -36.44 0.76 12.63
CA ALA A 454 -35.46 1.78 13.00
C ALA A 454 -34.49 2.08 11.84
N LEU A 455 -34.10 1.04 11.08
CA LEU A 455 -33.32 1.20 9.86
C LEU A 455 -34.10 1.95 8.76
N ASP A 456 -35.39 1.66 8.59
CA ASP A 456 -36.27 2.32 7.62
C ASP A 456 -36.39 3.81 7.92
N GLU A 457 -36.60 4.15 9.19
CA GLU A 457 -36.58 5.53 9.65
C GLU A 457 -35.22 6.17 9.47
N PHE A 458 -34.12 5.50 9.82
CA PHE A 458 -32.78 6.04 9.63
C PHE A 458 -32.50 6.41 8.17
N LEU A 459 -32.75 5.49 7.24
CA LEU A 459 -32.48 5.68 5.82
C LEU A 459 -33.39 6.75 5.21
N CYS A 460 -34.67 6.83 5.61
CA CYS A 460 -35.60 7.78 5.01
C CYS A 460 -35.21 9.26 5.21
N HIS A 461 -34.39 9.58 6.23
CA HIS A 461 -34.02 10.96 6.54
C HIS A 461 -32.87 11.52 5.68
N PHE A 462 -31.91 10.67 5.27
CA PHE A 462 -30.69 11.16 4.61
C PHE A 462 -30.33 10.46 3.30
N VAL A 463 -30.98 9.33 2.95
CA VAL A 463 -30.65 8.64 1.70
C VAL A 463 -30.84 9.58 0.52
N THR A 464 -29.80 9.67 -0.29
CA THR A 464 -29.78 10.43 -1.54
C THR A 464 -29.13 9.59 -2.64
N SER A 465 -29.21 10.07 -3.88
CA SER A 465 -28.49 9.50 -5.02
C SER A 465 -26.96 9.46 -4.86
N LYS A 466 -26.40 10.07 -3.80
CA LYS A 466 -24.97 10.11 -3.53
C LYS A 466 -24.45 8.98 -2.64
N LEU A 467 -25.32 8.27 -1.92
CA LEU A 467 -24.92 7.20 -1.01
C LEU A 467 -24.48 5.97 -1.81
N LYS A 468 -23.18 5.64 -1.81
CA LYS A 468 -22.62 4.53 -2.59
C LYS A 468 -22.23 3.31 -1.79
N TYR A 469 -21.95 3.45 -0.49
CA TYR A 469 -21.47 2.33 0.32
C TYR A 469 -22.12 2.32 1.71
N LEU A 470 -22.76 1.20 2.03
CA LEU A 470 -23.24 0.85 3.36
C LEU A 470 -22.46 -0.37 3.87
N ASP A 471 -21.93 -0.26 5.08
CA ASP A 471 -21.18 -1.34 5.74
C ASP A 471 -21.68 -1.56 7.16
N PHE A 472 -22.22 -2.75 7.37
CA PHE A 472 -22.65 -3.30 8.65
C PHE A 472 -22.01 -4.68 8.89
N GLU A 473 -20.76 -4.87 8.46
CA GLU A 473 -20.02 -6.15 8.49
C GLU A 473 -19.88 -6.74 9.91
N THR A 474 -20.12 -5.99 10.98
CA THR A 474 -20.07 -6.50 12.37
C THR A 474 -21.45 -6.65 13.03
N SER A 475 -22.53 -6.30 12.33
CA SER A 475 -23.89 -6.28 12.91
C SER A 475 -24.56 -7.64 12.74
N LYS A 476 -24.56 -8.44 13.82
CA LYS A 476 -25.03 -9.84 13.82
C LYS A 476 -26.56 -10.02 13.70
N PHE A 477 -27.34 -8.94 13.76
CA PHE A 477 -28.82 -8.98 13.78
C PHE A 477 -29.46 -8.72 12.41
N PHE A 478 -28.66 -8.69 11.33
CA PHE A 478 -29.21 -8.52 10.00
C PHE A 478 -30.11 -9.70 9.62
N THR A 479 -31.24 -9.38 9.00
CA THR A 479 -32.25 -10.34 8.52
C THR A 479 -32.73 -9.90 7.13
N ASP A 480 -33.53 -10.74 6.48
CA ASP A 480 -34.17 -10.42 5.20
C ASP A 480 -34.94 -9.09 5.24
N ASP A 481 -35.59 -8.77 6.35
CA ASP A 481 -36.38 -7.54 6.47
C ASP A 481 -35.51 -6.29 6.48
N HIS A 482 -34.31 -6.36 7.06
CA HIS A 482 -33.32 -5.28 6.98
C HIS A 482 -32.85 -5.06 5.53
N ILE A 483 -32.61 -6.14 4.78
CA ILE A 483 -32.21 -6.04 3.36
C ILE A 483 -33.35 -5.44 2.54
N LYS A 484 -34.59 -5.88 2.73
CA LYS A 484 -35.76 -5.30 2.03
C LYS A 484 -35.87 -3.79 2.28
N VAL A 485 -35.59 -3.33 3.50
CA VAL A 485 -35.55 -1.90 3.83
C VAL A 485 -34.42 -1.19 3.08
N ILE A 486 -33.23 -1.77 2.99
CA ILE A 486 -32.13 -1.21 2.18
C ILE A 486 -32.53 -1.15 0.70
N LEU A 487 -33.15 -2.20 0.15
CA LEU A 487 -33.58 -2.23 -1.25
C LEU A 487 -34.70 -1.23 -1.53
N LYS A 488 -35.61 -0.99 -0.57
CA LYS A 488 -36.66 0.02 -0.65
C LYS A 488 -36.09 1.43 -0.83
N HIS A 489 -35.02 1.78 -0.12
CA HIS A 489 -34.43 3.13 -0.19
C HIS A 489 -33.30 3.26 -1.20
N CYS A 490 -32.55 2.19 -1.45
CA CYS A 490 -31.27 2.22 -2.14
C CYS A 490 -31.19 1.28 -3.36
N GLY A 491 -32.27 0.57 -3.70
CA GLY A 491 -32.26 -0.52 -4.69
C GLY A 491 -32.36 -0.10 -6.16
N GLU A 492 -32.50 1.19 -6.47
CA GLU A 492 -32.58 1.69 -7.86
C GLU A 492 -31.23 2.23 -8.36
N GLY A 493 -30.13 1.51 -8.07
CA GLY A 493 -28.79 1.86 -8.54
C GLY A 493 -28.13 3.04 -7.83
N THR A 494 -28.65 3.44 -6.66
CA THR A 494 -27.99 4.45 -5.83
C THR A 494 -26.74 3.86 -5.16
N LEU A 495 -26.83 2.61 -4.68
CA LEU A 495 -25.79 1.94 -3.90
C LEU A 495 -24.89 1.05 -4.78
N ASP A 496 -23.58 1.27 -4.67
CA ASP A 496 -22.57 0.51 -5.41
C ASP A 496 -22.10 -0.71 -4.60
N ARG A 497 -22.05 -0.61 -3.27
CA ARG A 497 -21.59 -1.68 -2.37
C ARG A 497 -22.41 -1.77 -1.08
N LEU A 498 -22.72 -3.00 -0.68
CA LEU A 498 -23.30 -3.36 0.61
C LEU A 498 -22.48 -4.47 1.27
N ASP A 499 -22.00 -4.24 2.48
CA ASP A 499 -21.33 -5.26 3.31
C ASP A 499 -22.18 -5.53 4.55
N ILE A 500 -22.52 -6.80 4.80
CA ILE A 500 -23.34 -7.21 5.96
C ILE A 500 -22.80 -8.49 6.60
N TYR A 501 -23.10 -8.68 7.88
CA TYR A 501 -22.84 -9.95 8.56
C TYR A 501 -24.04 -10.87 8.42
N ASP A 502 -23.81 -12.14 8.06
CA ASP A 502 -24.85 -13.15 7.95
C ASP A 502 -24.73 -14.15 9.11
N GLN A 503 -25.56 -13.96 10.13
CA GLN A 503 -25.70 -14.91 11.24
C GLN A 503 -27.09 -15.54 11.31
N ASN A 504 -28.09 -14.90 10.71
CA ASN A 504 -29.51 -15.25 10.89
C ASN A 504 -30.09 -15.93 9.64
N GLU A 505 -29.23 -16.59 8.86
CA GLU A 505 -29.62 -17.35 7.65
C GLU A 505 -30.40 -16.48 6.66
N ILE A 506 -29.75 -15.40 6.17
CA ILE A 506 -30.34 -14.55 5.13
C ILE A 506 -30.67 -15.41 3.91
N SER A 507 -31.89 -15.31 3.39
CA SER A 507 -32.34 -16.21 2.32
C SER A 507 -31.61 -15.94 0.99
N ASP A 508 -31.29 -17.01 0.26
CA ASP A 508 -30.67 -16.92 -1.07
C ASP A 508 -31.51 -16.07 -2.04
N GLU A 509 -32.84 -16.16 -1.95
CA GLU A 509 -33.76 -15.34 -2.75
C GLU A 509 -33.56 -13.85 -2.49
N CYS A 510 -33.44 -13.45 -1.23
CA CYS A 510 -33.21 -12.08 -0.80
C CYS A 510 -31.84 -11.57 -1.30
N LEU A 511 -30.78 -12.39 -1.18
CA LEU A 511 -29.44 -12.05 -1.66
C LEU A 511 -29.38 -11.92 -3.18
N ILE A 512 -30.05 -12.81 -3.92
CA ILE A 512 -30.16 -12.73 -5.38
C ILE A 512 -30.88 -11.45 -5.79
N GLU A 513 -31.96 -11.09 -5.10
CA GLU A 513 -32.65 -9.82 -5.37
C GLU A 513 -31.74 -8.62 -5.08
N ALA A 514 -31.03 -8.63 -3.96
CA ALA A 514 -30.13 -7.55 -3.59
C ALA A 514 -29.00 -7.36 -4.62
N ARG A 515 -28.36 -8.46 -5.05
CA ARG A 515 -27.28 -8.45 -6.06
C ARG A 515 -27.74 -8.03 -7.46
N LYS A 516 -29.05 -8.08 -7.77
CA LYS A 516 -29.59 -7.53 -9.03
C LYS A 516 -29.70 -6.01 -9.01
N LYS A 517 -29.83 -5.43 -7.81
CA LYS A 517 -30.16 -4.01 -7.59
C LYS A 517 -28.97 -3.19 -7.08
N ILE A 518 -28.01 -3.84 -6.40
CA ILE A 518 -26.82 -3.26 -5.82
C ILE A 518 -25.60 -3.82 -6.56
N GLY A 519 -24.62 -2.98 -6.87
CA GLY A 519 -23.44 -3.36 -7.65
C GLY A 519 -22.65 -4.54 -7.06
N ARG A 520 -22.44 -4.54 -5.73
CA ARG A 520 -21.76 -5.60 -4.99
C ARG A 520 -22.38 -5.80 -3.61
N VAL A 521 -22.63 -7.06 -3.24
CA VAL A 521 -23.13 -7.46 -1.92
C VAL A 521 -22.21 -8.53 -1.33
N ASP A 522 -21.46 -8.16 -0.29
CA ASP A 522 -20.50 -9.04 0.39
C ASP A 522 -21.05 -9.48 1.75
N LEU A 523 -20.85 -10.76 2.09
CA LEU A 523 -21.20 -11.33 3.38
C LEU A 523 -19.94 -11.62 4.20
N ALA A 524 -19.83 -11.03 5.39
CA ALA A 524 -18.65 -11.12 6.26
C ALA A 524 -18.24 -12.57 6.59
N ASN A 525 -19.23 -13.43 6.89
CA ASN A 525 -19.04 -14.84 7.25
C ASN A 525 -18.55 -15.72 6.08
N SER A 526 -18.70 -15.26 4.84
CA SER A 526 -18.27 -15.99 3.62
C SER A 526 -16.78 -15.82 3.32
N LYS A 527 -16.07 -14.96 4.05
CA LYS A 527 -14.63 -14.74 3.95
C LYS A 527 -13.81 -15.62 4.92
N ILE A 528 -14.37 -16.71 5.43
CA ILE A 528 -13.58 -17.72 6.15
C ILE A 528 -12.62 -18.33 5.11
N MET A 529 -11.32 -18.03 5.27
CA MET A 529 -10.25 -18.67 4.51
C MET A 529 -10.37 -20.19 4.71
N PRO A 530 -10.33 -21.03 3.65
CA PRO A 530 -10.31 -22.48 3.83
C PRO A 530 -9.09 -22.87 4.70
N GLU A 531 -9.26 -23.85 5.60
CA GLU A 531 -8.22 -24.32 6.55
C GLU A 531 -6.86 -24.60 5.89
N SER A 532 -6.85 -25.02 4.63
CA SER A 532 -5.62 -25.24 3.84
C SER A 532 -4.79 -23.96 3.63
N LYS A 533 -5.41 -22.78 3.54
CA LYS A 533 -4.72 -21.49 3.46
C LYS A 533 -4.27 -20.97 4.83
N PHE A 534 -4.89 -21.45 5.92
CA PHE A 534 -4.47 -21.15 7.29
C PHE A 534 -3.14 -21.81 7.64
N ALA A 535 -2.87 -23.02 7.13
CA ALA A 535 -1.57 -23.68 7.30
C ALA A 535 -0.43 -22.81 6.75
N ILE A 536 -0.58 -22.30 5.52
CA ILE A 536 0.44 -21.51 4.81
C ILE A 536 0.73 -20.18 5.52
N VAL A 537 -0.30 -19.44 5.95
CA VAL A 537 -0.10 -18.17 6.67
C VAL A 537 0.50 -18.41 8.06
N ARG A 538 0.14 -19.50 8.73
CA ARG A 538 0.69 -19.90 10.03
C ARG A 538 2.15 -20.32 9.90
N GLU A 539 2.53 -21.00 8.82
CA GLU A 539 3.91 -21.40 8.51
C GLU A 539 4.79 -20.19 8.14
N ILE A 540 4.26 -19.23 7.37
CA ILE A 540 4.96 -17.97 7.04
C ILE A 540 5.16 -17.09 8.28
N VAL A 541 4.17 -17.03 9.18
CA VAL A 541 4.27 -16.24 10.41
C VAL A 541 5.14 -16.93 11.45
N LEU A 542 5.08 -18.26 11.59
CA LEU A 542 5.93 -19.02 12.51
C LEU A 542 7.39 -19.07 12.03
N SER A 543 7.65 -19.26 10.73
CA SER A 543 9.02 -19.18 10.17
C SER A 543 9.65 -17.80 10.36
N SER A 544 8.87 -16.72 10.39
CA SER A 544 9.37 -15.38 10.70
C SER A 544 9.66 -15.13 12.20
N LEU A 545 9.14 -15.98 13.10
CA LEU A 545 9.26 -15.84 14.55
C LEU A 545 10.27 -16.81 15.18
N TYR A 546 10.66 -17.89 14.48
CA TYR A 546 11.58 -18.91 14.99
C TYR A 546 13.01 -18.87 14.42
N ASP A 547 13.33 -17.94 13.51
CA ASP A 547 14.71 -17.74 13.00
C ASP A 547 15.63 -16.96 13.97
N SER A 548 15.46 -17.14 15.28
CA SER A 548 16.42 -16.68 16.28
C SER A 548 16.59 -17.69 17.41
N GLU A 549 17.14 -18.85 17.09
CA GLU A 549 18.09 -19.62 17.92
C GLU A 549 18.40 -20.93 17.19
N GLU A 550 19.38 -20.89 16.28
CA GLU A 550 20.30 -21.98 15.87
C GLU A 550 20.77 -21.75 14.43
N ALA A 551 21.88 -21.03 14.29
CA ALA A 551 22.76 -21.24 13.15
C ALA A 551 23.61 -22.48 13.45
N ASN A 552 23.23 -23.63 12.90
CA ASN A 552 24.10 -24.56 12.16
C ASN A 552 23.47 -25.95 12.01
N ALA A 553 23.55 -26.46 10.78
CA ALA A 553 23.40 -27.84 10.33
C ALA A 553 21.97 -28.35 10.03
N TYR A 554 21.82 -28.84 8.79
CA TYR A 554 20.69 -29.58 8.20
C TYR A 554 19.43 -28.75 7.93
N SER A 555 18.74 -28.84 6.80
CA SER A 555 18.93 -29.47 5.49
C SER A 555 17.83 -28.88 4.59
N ASP A 556 17.99 -29.00 3.28
CA ASP A 556 16.97 -28.69 2.29
C ASP A 556 15.61 -29.35 2.60
N GLU A 557 14.54 -28.60 2.39
CA GLU A 557 13.22 -29.00 1.87
C GLU A 557 12.17 -27.98 2.36
N ASP A 558 11.62 -27.20 1.44
CA ASP A 558 10.27 -26.66 1.49
C ASP A 558 9.96 -26.13 0.07
N ASP A 559 9.87 -27.11 -0.84
CA ASP A 559 9.06 -26.97 -2.04
C ASP A 559 7.59 -27.09 -1.61
N PHE A 560 6.79 -26.09 -1.98
CA PHE A 560 5.35 -26.20 -1.89
C PHE A 560 4.90 -27.38 -2.77
N ILE A 561 4.38 -28.40 -2.10
CA ILE A 561 3.73 -29.62 -2.60
C ILE A 561 2.92 -29.33 -3.88
N ASP A 562 3.35 -29.94 -4.99
CA ASP A 562 2.46 -30.40 -6.04
C ASP A 562 2.19 -31.89 -5.76
N ASP A 563 0.92 -32.26 -5.68
CA ASP A 563 0.44 -33.64 -5.65
C ASP A 563 0.91 -34.36 -6.93
N ASP A 564 1.68 -35.45 -6.81
CA ASP A 564 1.45 -36.72 -7.52
C ASP A 564 2.44 -37.81 -7.08
N GLU A 565 1.91 -39.03 -6.99
CA GLU A 565 2.46 -40.23 -6.35
C GLU A 565 3.67 -40.89 -7.08
N SER A 566 4.45 -41.66 -6.29
CA SER A 566 5.30 -42.82 -6.65
C SER A 566 6.57 -42.51 -7.49
N ASP A 567 7.76 -43.02 -7.24
CA ASP A 567 8.22 -44.30 -6.67
C ASP A 567 9.70 -44.18 -6.21
N GLU A 568 10.10 -45.01 -5.25
CA GLU A 568 11.45 -45.12 -4.66
C GLU A 568 12.53 -45.63 -5.65
N SER A 569 13.74 -45.07 -5.59
CA SER A 569 14.99 -45.87 -5.54
C SER A 569 16.20 -45.01 -5.15
N GLU A 570 16.84 -45.41 -4.05
CA GLU A 570 18.14 -44.96 -3.54
C GLU A 570 19.27 -45.14 -4.57
N MET A 571 20.22 -44.19 -4.62
CA MET A 571 21.63 -44.49 -4.90
C MET A 571 22.54 -43.34 -4.43
N ASP A 572 23.40 -43.66 -3.47
CA ASP A 572 24.51 -42.86 -2.94
C ASP A 572 25.54 -42.50 -4.01
N PHE A 573 26.08 -41.27 -4.00
CA PHE A 573 27.46 -40.98 -4.43
C PHE A 573 28.04 -39.76 -3.70
N ASP A 574 29.27 -39.95 -3.22
CA ASP A 574 30.15 -39.03 -2.50
C ASP A 574 30.73 -37.89 -3.38
N ASP A 575 31.06 -36.79 -2.68
CA ASP A 575 32.15 -35.81 -2.86
C ASP A 575 32.34 -35.04 -4.19
N ASP A 576 32.32 -33.71 -4.13
CA ASP A 576 33.55 -32.89 -4.19
C ASP A 576 33.23 -31.37 -4.18
N ASP A 577 33.85 -30.67 -3.23
CA ASP A 577 33.93 -29.21 -3.14
C ASP A 577 34.79 -28.64 -4.28
N ASP A 578 34.28 -27.67 -5.03
CA ASP A 578 35.13 -26.79 -5.85
C ASP A 578 34.61 -25.35 -5.82
N ASP A 579 35.19 -24.58 -4.91
CA ASP A 579 35.09 -23.13 -4.76
C ASP A 579 36.06 -22.47 -5.74
N SER A 580 35.59 -22.04 -6.92
CA SER A 580 36.22 -20.95 -7.68
C SER A 580 35.36 -20.43 -8.83
N SER A 581 35.47 -19.12 -9.09
CA SER A 581 34.90 -18.30 -10.19
C SER A 581 33.59 -17.53 -9.91
N GLU A 582 33.66 -16.52 -9.02
CA GLU A 582 32.70 -15.39 -9.03
C GLU A 582 33.26 -14.13 -9.74
N ASP A 583 34.57 -14.07 -10.03
CA ASP A 583 35.21 -12.83 -10.52
C ASP A 583 35.21 -12.66 -12.05
N ASP A 584 35.00 -13.71 -12.86
CA ASP A 584 35.17 -13.62 -14.33
C ASP A 584 33.94 -13.09 -15.09
N ILE A 585 32.80 -12.86 -14.41
CA ILE A 585 31.53 -12.51 -15.09
C ILE A 585 31.25 -11.00 -15.10
N PHE A 586 31.80 -10.23 -14.15
CA PHE A 586 31.62 -8.77 -14.14
C PHE A 586 32.25 -8.09 -15.37
N ASP A 587 33.40 -8.59 -15.82
CA ASP A 587 34.14 -8.01 -16.95
C ASP A 587 33.43 -8.23 -18.30
N ILE A 588 32.71 -9.35 -18.46
CA ILE A 588 32.01 -9.67 -19.71
C ILE A 588 30.83 -8.71 -19.94
N PHE A 589 30.16 -8.21 -18.91
CA PHE A 589 28.98 -7.36 -19.05
C PHE A 589 29.26 -5.86 -19.11
N GLU A 590 30.39 -5.36 -18.56
CA GLU A 590 30.81 -3.96 -18.76
C GLU A 590 31.18 -3.67 -20.22
N GLU A 591 31.76 -4.64 -20.93
CA GLU A 591 32.19 -4.48 -22.32
C GLU A 591 30.99 -4.41 -23.31
N PHE A 592 29.88 -5.10 -23.03
CA PHE A 592 28.72 -5.13 -23.95
C PHE A 592 27.80 -3.90 -23.89
N PHE A 593 27.87 -3.09 -22.83
CA PHE A 593 27.00 -1.93 -22.66
C PHE A 593 27.75 -0.59 -22.66
N SER A 594 29.07 -0.60 -22.80
CA SER A 594 29.95 0.58 -22.81
C SER A 594 30.12 1.25 -24.19
N ASP A 595 29.54 0.68 -25.26
CA ASP A 595 29.58 1.32 -26.58
C ASP A 595 28.60 2.50 -26.68
N GLU A 596 29.13 3.72 -26.51
CA GLU A 596 28.55 4.98 -26.99
C GLU A 596 28.75 5.13 -28.50
N ASP A 597 28.12 4.28 -29.32
CA ASP A 597 28.09 4.52 -30.78
C ASP A 597 26.92 3.80 -31.44
N TYR A 598 25.70 4.28 -31.19
CA TYR A 598 24.54 4.05 -32.08
C TYR A 598 23.59 5.25 -32.00
N PHE A 599 24.08 6.41 -32.41
CA PHE A 599 23.22 7.48 -32.93
C PHE A 599 23.59 7.69 -34.40
N SER A 600 22.74 7.18 -35.30
CA SER A 600 22.64 7.74 -36.65
C SER A 600 21.18 8.04 -36.93
N ASP A 601 20.92 9.34 -37.04
CA ASP A 601 19.85 10.05 -37.74
C ASP A 601 18.92 9.18 -38.59
N ASP A 602 17.62 9.22 -38.28
CA ASP A 602 16.51 9.16 -39.25
C ASP A 602 15.15 9.26 -38.52
N TYR A 603 14.86 10.38 -37.85
CA TYR A 603 13.49 10.76 -37.47
C TYR A 603 13.32 12.29 -37.36
N GLU A 604 13.74 13.04 -38.38
CA GLU A 604 13.26 14.41 -38.60
C GLU A 604 12.98 14.65 -40.09
N GLU A 605 11.79 14.27 -40.54
CA GLU A 605 11.16 14.92 -41.69
C GLU A 605 9.68 14.50 -41.72
N TYR A 606 8.80 15.29 -41.11
CA TYR A 606 7.39 15.48 -41.53
C TYR A 606 6.76 16.59 -40.65
N SER A 607 7.21 17.83 -40.82
CA SER A 607 6.34 18.99 -40.65
C SER A 607 6.93 20.22 -41.34
N ASN A 608 6.07 20.95 -42.06
CA ASN A 608 6.25 22.29 -42.65
C ASN A 608 6.77 22.37 -44.09
N SER A 609 5.83 22.37 -45.04
CA SER A 609 5.85 23.37 -46.12
C SER A 609 4.43 23.64 -46.64
N SER A 610 3.77 24.61 -46.04
CA SER A 610 2.72 25.38 -46.73
C SER A 610 2.48 26.68 -45.95
N GLU A 611 3.15 27.77 -46.36
CA GLU A 611 2.55 29.10 -46.55
C GLU A 611 3.59 30.10 -47.08
N GLU A 612 3.08 31.04 -47.88
CA GLU A 612 3.69 32.21 -48.57
C GLU A 612 4.36 31.91 -49.93
N GLU A 613 4.03 32.56 -51.06
CA GLU A 613 3.26 33.79 -51.32
C GLU A 613 2.95 33.91 -52.85
N ILE A 614 1.89 34.67 -53.18
CA ILE A 614 1.39 35.17 -54.51
C ILE A 614 0.38 34.30 -55.27
#